data_AF-W4VEL6-F1
#
_entry.id   AF-W4VEL6-F1
#
_cell.length_a   1.000
_cell.length_b   1.000
_cell.length_c   1.000
_cell.angle_alpha   90.00
_cell.angle_beta   90.00
_cell.angle_gamma   90.00
#
_symmetry.space_group_name_H-M   'P 1'
#
loop_
_entity.id
_entity.type
_entity.pdbx_description
1 polymer ?
#
loop_
_entity_poly.entity_id
_entity_poly.type
_entity_poly.pdbx_seq_one_letter_code
_entity_poly.pdbx_strand_id
1 'polypeptide(L)'
;MNIKILRAIPLIKSKIKEKQRQMAMQRMMSEIPNADVVITNPTHYAIAIKYDENKADAPYVVAKGVDFVAMRIKDIAKHHKIVMVENRPLARALYDQVSIGQVISEDYFKAVAEILAYVYRIQKKI
;
A
#
# COMPACT_ATOMS: atom_id res chain seq x y z
N MET A 1 25.84 -28.39 -7.71
CA MET A 1 25.46 -27.63 -8.92
C MET A 1 25.42 -26.13 -8.57
N ASN A 2 26.14 -25.27 -9.30
CA ASN A 2 26.46 -23.90 -8.88
C ASN A 2 25.31 -22.91 -9.20
N ILE A 3 24.80 -22.20 -8.20
CA ILE A 3 23.68 -21.23 -8.33
C ILE A 3 23.99 -20.12 -9.35
N LYS A 4 25.28 -19.78 -9.55
CA LYS A 4 25.71 -18.80 -10.56
C LYS A 4 25.39 -19.26 -12.00
N ILE A 5 25.52 -20.55 -12.30
CA ILE A 5 25.29 -21.09 -13.66
C ILE A 5 23.79 -21.06 -13.98
N LEU A 6 22.94 -21.37 -13.01
CA LEU A 6 21.48 -21.35 -13.16
C LEU A 6 20.94 -19.93 -13.44
N ARG A 7 21.52 -18.88 -12.83
CA ARG A 7 21.12 -17.49 -13.09
C ARG A 7 21.51 -16.98 -14.49
N ALA A 8 22.47 -17.62 -15.15
CA ALA A 8 22.94 -17.23 -16.49
C ALA A 8 22.02 -17.73 -17.61
N ILE A 9 21.18 -18.75 -17.34
CA ILE A 9 20.21 -19.27 -18.31
C ILE A 9 18.98 -18.32 -18.35
N PRO A 10 18.64 -17.72 -19.52
CA PRO A 10 17.59 -16.70 -19.61
C PRO A 10 16.22 -17.13 -19.05
N LEU A 11 15.82 -18.37 -19.32
CA LEU A 11 14.56 -18.95 -18.82
C LEU A 11 14.52 -19.07 -17.30
N ILE A 12 15.66 -19.42 -16.67
CA ILE A 12 15.75 -19.57 -15.22
C ILE A 12 15.79 -18.19 -14.54
N LYS A 13 16.50 -17.21 -15.14
CA LYS A 13 16.52 -15.82 -14.67
C LYS A 13 15.11 -15.19 -14.66
N SER A 14 14.33 -15.43 -15.72
CA SER A 14 12.94 -14.95 -15.80
C SER A 14 12.07 -15.54 -14.68
N LYS A 15 12.11 -16.87 -14.49
CA LYS A 15 11.37 -17.56 -13.41
C LYS A 15 11.76 -17.07 -12.02
N ILE A 16 13.05 -16.80 -11.78
CA ILE A 16 13.50 -16.24 -10.49
C ILE A 16 12.89 -14.84 -10.27
N LYS A 17 12.93 -13.98 -11.28
CA LYS A 17 12.36 -12.62 -11.20
C LYS A 17 10.85 -12.66 -10.98
N GLU A 18 10.15 -13.56 -11.66
CA GLU A 18 8.72 -13.78 -11.47
C GLU A 18 8.40 -14.20 -10.04
N LYS A 19 9.12 -15.20 -9.50
CA LYS A 19 8.96 -15.66 -8.12
C LYS A 19 9.25 -14.54 -7.11
N GLN A 20 10.29 -13.73 -7.35
CA GLN A 20 10.60 -12.57 -6.51
C GLN A 20 9.45 -11.55 -6.52
N ARG A 21 8.86 -11.26 -7.69
CA ARG A 21 7.70 -10.36 -7.81
C ARG A 21 6.49 -10.92 -7.06
N GLN A 22 6.21 -12.22 -7.19
CA GLN A 22 5.12 -12.88 -6.46
C GLN A 22 5.32 -12.78 -4.95
N MET A 23 6.53 -13.04 -4.44
CA MET A 23 6.84 -12.92 -3.02
C MET A 23 6.73 -11.48 -2.52
N ALA A 24 7.21 -10.50 -3.31
CA ALA A 24 7.08 -9.08 -2.96
C ALA A 24 5.62 -8.64 -2.88
N MET A 25 4.80 -9.09 -3.83
CA MET A 25 3.36 -8.86 -3.85
C MET A 25 2.67 -9.49 -2.65
N GLN A 26 3.01 -10.73 -2.30
CA GLN A 26 2.46 -11.41 -1.12
C GLN A 26 2.78 -10.64 0.17
N ARG A 27 4.03 -10.19 0.34
CA ARG A 27 4.46 -9.38 1.49
C ARG A 27 3.71 -8.04 1.55
N MET A 28 3.56 -7.34 0.42
CA MET A 28 2.78 -6.10 0.39
C MET A 28 1.32 -6.36 0.80
N MET A 29 0.71 -7.44 0.30
CA MET A 29 -0.68 -7.77 0.62
C MET A 29 -0.87 -8.14 2.10
N SER A 30 0.13 -8.75 2.75
CA SER A 30 0.05 -9.09 4.18
C SER A 30 0.15 -7.87 5.11
N GLU A 31 0.58 -6.71 4.62
CA GLU A 31 0.63 -5.47 5.41
C GLU A 31 -0.72 -4.75 5.48
N ILE A 32 -1.64 -5.01 4.55
CA ILE A 32 -2.93 -4.31 4.44
C ILE A 32 -3.78 -4.44 5.71
N PRO A 33 -3.86 -5.60 6.40
CA PRO A 33 -4.58 -5.71 7.67
C PRO A 33 -4.10 -4.76 8.77
N ASN A 34 -2.87 -4.26 8.66
CA ASN A 34 -2.28 -3.34 9.63
C ASN A 34 -2.48 -1.87 9.25
N ALA A 35 -3.10 -1.57 8.12
CA ALA A 35 -3.36 -0.20 7.68
C ALA A 35 -4.44 0.47 8.55
N ASP A 36 -4.31 1.77 8.77
CA ASP A 36 -5.35 2.56 9.44
C ASP A 36 -6.47 2.94 8.46
N VAL A 37 -6.10 3.23 7.23
CA VAL A 37 -7.03 3.68 6.17
C VAL A 37 -6.55 3.24 4.80
N VAL A 38 -7.51 3.02 3.89
CA VAL A 38 -7.23 2.90 2.45
C VAL A 38 -7.88 4.06 1.70
N ILE A 39 -7.06 4.88 1.06
CA ILE A 39 -7.50 5.97 0.18
C ILE A 39 -7.71 5.41 -1.22
N THR A 40 -8.87 5.66 -1.81
CA THR A 40 -9.27 5.03 -3.08
C THR A 40 -9.63 6.04 -4.17
N ASN A 41 -9.33 5.65 -5.40
CA ASN A 41 -10.07 6.06 -6.58
C ASN A 41 -10.86 4.84 -7.04
N PRO A 42 -12.21 4.81 -6.94
CA PRO A 42 -12.99 3.58 -6.94
C PRO A 42 -12.71 2.63 -8.11
N THR A 43 -12.38 3.17 -9.29
CA THR A 43 -12.14 2.40 -10.51
C THR A 43 -10.67 2.12 -10.80
N HIS A 44 -9.72 2.80 -10.14
CA HIS A 44 -8.31 2.78 -10.56
C HIS A 44 -7.29 2.56 -9.46
N TYR A 45 -7.41 3.19 -8.29
CA TYR A 45 -6.32 3.23 -7.31
C TYR A 45 -6.76 2.85 -5.92
N ALA A 46 -5.86 2.20 -5.18
CA ALA A 46 -6.01 1.97 -3.74
C ALA A 46 -4.64 2.11 -3.06
N ILE A 47 -4.58 2.98 -2.05
CA ILE A 47 -3.38 3.32 -1.28
C ILE A 47 -3.68 3.06 0.19
N ALA A 48 -3.01 2.07 0.77
CA ALA A 48 -3.13 1.74 2.18
C ALA A 48 -2.07 2.53 2.97
N ILE A 49 -2.52 3.26 3.99
CA ILE A 49 -1.70 4.13 4.82
C ILE A 49 -1.75 3.63 6.26
N LYS A 50 -0.61 3.72 6.94
CA LYS A 50 -0.50 3.50 8.38
C LYS A 50 0.17 4.71 9.03
N TYR A 51 -0.26 5.03 10.24
CA TYR A 51 0.44 5.91 11.16
C TYR A 51 0.85 5.10 12.40
N ASP A 52 2.13 5.17 12.76
CA ASP A 52 2.69 4.43 13.90
C ASP A 52 3.79 5.28 14.52
N GLU A 53 3.47 5.92 15.65
CA GLU A 53 4.35 6.85 16.38
C GLU A 53 5.64 6.18 16.85
N ASN A 54 5.66 4.85 17.01
CA ASN A 54 6.87 4.12 17.38
C ASN A 54 7.82 3.92 16.20
N LYS A 55 7.37 4.17 14.96
CA LYS A 55 8.09 3.86 13.74
C LYS A 55 8.45 5.08 12.91
N ALA A 56 7.57 6.08 12.86
CA ALA A 56 7.80 7.29 12.08
C ALA A 56 6.97 8.47 12.62
N ASP A 57 7.52 9.68 12.49
CA ASP A 57 6.85 10.94 12.87
C ASP A 57 5.73 11.34 11.90
N ALA A 58 5.54 10.58 10.82
CA ALA A 58 4.55 10.86 9.79
C ALA A 58 3.89 9.55 9.29
N PRO A 59 2.64 9.63 8.80
CA PRO A 59 1.99 8.50 8.13
C PRO A 59 2.84 8.01 6.94
N TYR A 60 2.71 6.73 6.60
CA TYR A 60 3.48 6.12 5.51
C TYR A 60 2.65 5.10 4.73
N VAL A 61 3.05 4.84 3.48
CA VAL A 61 2.35 3.89 2.59
C VAL A 61 2.77 2.46 2.92
N VAL A 62 1.82 1.59 3.27
CA VAL A 62 2.07 0.15 3.49
C VAL A 62 1.79 -0.70 2.26
N ALA A 63 0.84 -0.27 1.41
CA ALA A 63 0.56 -0.91 0.13
C ALA A 63 0.00 0.12 -0.86
N LYS A 64 0.27 -0.07 -2.15
CA LYS A 64 -0.37 0.70 -3.22
C LYS A 64 -0.59 -0.15 -4.45
N GLY A 65 -1.65 0.15 -5.19
CA GLY A 65 -2.02 -0.61 -6.38
C GLY A 65 -2.84 0.19 -7.36
N VAL A 66 -2.78 -0.26 -8.62
CA VAL A 66 -3.64 0.19 -9.71
C VAL A 66 -4.44 -1.00 -10.25
N ASP A 67 -5.63 -0.73 -10.80
CA ASP A 67 -6.52 -1.68 -11.46
C ASP A 67 -6.72 -2.99 -10.66
N PHE A 68 -6.24 -4.13 -11.17
CA PHE A 68 -6.37 -5.43 -10.51
C PHE A 68 -5.75 -5.45 -9.11
N VAL A 69 -4.59 -4.80 -8.92
CA VAL A 69 -3.94 -4.72 -7.61
C VAL A 69 -4.78 -3.87 -6.66
N ALA A 70 -5.33 -2.76 -7.16
CA ALA A 70 -6.23 -1.91 -6.36
C ALA A 70 -7.49 -2.68 -5.92
N MET A 71 -8.07 -3.49 -6.81
CA MET A 71 -9.21 -4.36 -6.48
C MET A 71 -8.86 -5.33 -5.35
N ARG A 72 -7.71 -6.01 -5.45
CA ARG A 72 -7.23 -6.93 -4.41
C ARG A 72 -6.99 -6.23 -3.07
N ILE A 73 -6.45 -5.01 -3.07
CA ILE A 73 -6.27 -4.22 -1.85
C ILE A 73 -7.63 -3.92 -1.20
N LYS A 74 -8.61 -3.45 -1.98
CA LYS A 74 -9.96 -3.16 -1.50
C LYS A 74 -10.65 -4.40 -0.92
N ASP A 75 -10.48 -5.57 -1.55
CA ASP A 75 -11.06 -6.82 -1.06
C ASP A 75 -10.50 -7.21 0.31
N ILE A 76 -9.18 -7.12 0.48
CA ILE A 76 -8.52 -7.41 1.77
C ILE A 76 -8.93 -6.36 2.81
N ALA A 77 -8.91 -5.08 2.46
CA ALA A 77 -9.35 -4.00 3.35
C ALA A 77 -10.79 -4.22 3.84
N LYS A 78 -11.70 -4.58 2.94
CA LYS A 78 -13.09 -4.90 3.25
C LYS A 78 -13.19 -6.10 4.21
N HIS A 79 -12.44 -7.17 3.96
CA HIS A 79 -12.43 -8.36 4.80
C HIS A 79 -11.94 -8.05 6.24
N HIS A 80 -10.91 -7.21 6.35
CA HIS A 80 -10.34 -6.80 7.63
C HIS A 80 -11.01 -5.57 8.26
N LYS A 81 -12.10 -5.08 7.67
CA LYS A 81 -12.84 -3.89 8.13
C LYS A 81 -11.98 -2.62 8.25
N ILE A 82 -10.98 -2.50 7.37
CA ILE A 82 -10.20 -1.27 7.23
C ILE A 82 -11.07 -0.21 6.56
N VAL A 83 -11.09 0.99 7.13
CA VAL A 83 -11.90 2.09 6.60
C VAL A 83 -11.35 2.49 5.23
N MET A 84 -12.24 2.59 4.25
CA MET A 84 -11.91 3.06 2.91
C MET A 84 -12.50 4.45 2.70
N VAL A 85 -11.68 5.40 2.24
CA VAL A 85 -12.09 6.77 1.96
C VAL A 85 -11.86 7.06 0.48
N GLU A 86 -12.89 7.54 -0.22
CA GLU A 86 -12.74 7.95 -1.62
C GLU A 86 -12.13 9.37 -1.68
N ASN A 87 -10.99 9.48 -2.35
CA ASN A 87 -10.37 10.76 -2.70
C ASN A 87 -9.53 10.54 -3.97
N ARG A 88 -10.14 10.76 -5.13
CA ARG A 88 -9.52 10.43 -6.44
C ARG A 88 -8.22 11.21 -6.71
N PRO A 89 -8.16 12.55 -6.48
CA PRO A 89 -6.92 13.29 -6.67
C PRO A 89 -5.79 12.79 -5.78
N LEU A 90 -6.07 12.58 -4.49
CA LEU A 90 -5.06 12.15 -3.53
C LEU A 90 -4.59 10.73 -3.81
N ALA A 91 -5.50 9.79 -4.12
CA ALA A 91 -5.12 8.42 -4.44
C ALA A 91 -4.17 8.34 -5.66
N ARG A 92 -4.43 9.15 -6.70
CA ARG A 92 -3.57 9.23 -7.88
C ARG A 92 -2.22 9.84 -7.53
N ALA A 93 -2.21 10.97 -6.83
CA ALA A 93 -0.99 11.67 -6.43
C ALA A 93 -0.07 10.78 -5.58
N LEU A 94 -0.64 10.09 -4.57
CA LEU A 94 0.10 9.17 -3.72
C LEU A 94 0.63 7.95 -4.49
N TYR A 95 -0.15 7.44 -5.46
CA TYR A 95 0.33 6.35 -6.31
C TYR A 95 1.58 6.76 -7.10
N ASP A 96 1.55 7.96 -7.69
CA ASP A 96 2.62 8.45 -8.56
C ASP A 96 3.86 8.87 -7.77
N GLN A 97 3.71 9.46 -6.57
CA GLN A 97 4.80 10.17 -5.88
C GLN A 97 5.35 9.49 -4.63
N VAL A 98 4.58 8.60 -3.98
CA VAL A 98 5.00 8.01 -2.68
C VAL A 98 5.22 6.51 -2.80
N SER A 99 6.42 6.05 -2.47
CA SER A 99 6.77 4.62 -2.54
C SER A 99 6.26 3.84 -1.33
N ILE A 100 6.14 2.52 -1.49
CA ILE A 100 5.80 1.63 -0.36
C ILE A 100 6.92 1.72 0.69
N GLY A 101 6.54 1.86 1.96
CA GLY A 101 7.43 2.06 3.09
C GLY A 101 7.89 3.51 3.29
N GLN A 102 7.56 4.41 2.36
CA GLN A 102 7.94 5.82 2.45
C GLN A 102 6.87 6.62 3.21
N VAL A 103 7.34 7.58 4.01
CA VAL A 103 6.49 8.58 4.65
C VAL A 103 5.80 9.47 3.63
N ILE A 104 4.59 9.92 3.96
CA ILE A 104 3.84 10.90 3.17
C ILE A 104 4.61 12.24 3.19
N SER A 105 4.82 12.84 2.02
CA SER A 105 5.46 14.16 1.90
C SER A 105 4.57 15.28 2.45
N GLU A 106 5.19 16.40 2.80
CA GLU A 106 4.51 17.57 3.38
C GLU A 106 3.35 18.08 2.51
N ASP A 107 3.50 18.03 1.19
CA ASP A 107 2.47 18.41 0.21
C ASP A 107 1.13 17.67 0.42
N TYR A 108 1.19 16.45 0.94
CA TYR A 108 0.02 15.58 1.17
C TYR A 108 -0.32 15.40 2.64
N PHE A 109 0.54 15.88 3.55
CA PHE A 109 0.42 15.60 4.98
C PHE A 109 -0.92 16.07 5.55
N LYS A 110 -1.32 17.32 5.24
CA LYS A 110 -2.59 17.88 5.71
C LYS A 110 -3.80 17.02 5.30
N ALA A 111 -3.88 16.67 4.03
CA ALA A 111 -5.01 15.89 3.50
C ALA A 111 -5.06 14.47 4.10
N VAL A 112 -3.91 13.83 4.28
CA VAL A 112 -3.83 12.51 4.93
C VAL A 112 -4.18 12.60 6.42
N ALA A 113 -3.70 13.64 7.13
CA ALA A 113 -3.99 13.85 8.55
C ALA A 113 -5.49 14.08 8.80
N GLU A 114 -6.16 14.87 7.96
CA GLU A 114 -7.62 15.08 8.03
C GLU A 114 -8.39 13.76 7.85
N ILE A 115 -7.96 12.90 6.92
CA ILE A 115 -8.56 11.58 6.71
C ILE A 115 -8.33 10.67 7.93
N LEU A 116 -7.11 10.63 8.46
CA LEU A 116 -6.80 9.80 9.64
C LEU A 116 -7.59 10.28 10.87
N ALA A 117 -7.68 11.58 11.11
CA ALA A 117 -8.49 12.15 12.18
C ALA A 117 -9.97 11.75 12.04
N TYR A 118 -10.52 11.81 10.82
CA TYR A 118 -11.87 11.33 10.53
C TYR A 118 -12.04 9.84 10.86
N VAL A 119 -11.08 9.00 10.44
CA VAL A 119 -11.08 7.55 10.68
C VAL A 119 -11.04 7.23 12.17
N TYR A 120 -10.18 7.90 12.94
CA TYR A 120 -10.07 7.67 14.38
C TYR A 120 -11.33 8.09 15.14
N ARG A 121 -11.96 9.21 14.73
CA ARG A 121 -13.24 9.66 15.29
C ARG A 121 -14.35 8.64 15.08
N ILE A 122 -14.49 8.08 13.88
CA ILE A 122 -15.55 7.08 13.61
C ILE A 122 -15.28 5.73 14.28
N GLN A 123 -14.00 5.40 14.54
CA GLN A 123 -13.60 4.19 15.26
C GLN A 123 -13.69 4.33 16.78
N LYS A 124 -14.07 5.51 17.31
CA LYS A 124 -14.07 5.84 18.75
C LYS A 124 -12.72 5.58 19.43
N LYS A 125 -11.62 5.73 18.68
CA LYS A 125 -10.27 5.66 19.22
C LYS A 125 -9.83 6.98 19.88
N ILE A 126 -10.68 8.01 19.78
CA ILE A 126 -10.59 9.34 20.37
C ILE A 126 -12.02 9.76 20.73
#